data_AF-A0A3A0CTE1-F1
#
_entry.id   AF-A0A3A0CTE1-F1
#
_cell.length_a   1.000
_cell.length_b   1.000
_cell.length_c   1.000
_cell.angle_alpha   90.00
_cell.angle_beta   90.00
_cell.angle_gamma   90.00
#
_symmetry.space_group_name_H-M   'P 1'
#
loop_
_entity.id
_entity.type
_entity.pdbx_description
1 polymer ?
#
loop_
_entity_poly.entity_id
_entity_poly.type
_entity_poly.pdbx_seq_one_letter_code
_entity_poly.pdbx_strand_id
1 'polypeptide(L)' 'MEHRFTPYFENEVLRKRPYLKKEWCIEVLKNPIRVEAQDDDRFRFWGKVEQLGGRILRVITLSDKTTIHNAFPDRGFKP' A
#
# COMPACT_ATOMS: atom_id res chain seq x y z
N MET A 1 -11.35 1.32 12.10
CA MET A 1 -10.37 0.23 11.96
C MET A 1 -9.00 0.81 12.20
N GLU A 2 -8.22 0.18 13.06
CA GLU A 2 -6.84 0.55 13.31
C GLU A 2 -5.96 -0.13 12.24
N HIS A 3 -5.11 0.64 11.57
CA HIS A 3 -4.16 0.10 10.59
C HIS A 3 -2.82 -0.15 11.28
N ARG A 4 -2.22 -1.31 11.02
CA ARG A 4 -0.92 -1.68 11.57
C ARG A 4 0.14 -1.67 10.48
N PHE A 5 1.39 -1.54 10.90
CA PHE A 5 2.56 -1.58 10.00
C PHE A 5 3.51 -2.65 10.49
N THR A 6 4.03 -3.47 9.59
CA THR A 6 5.07 -4.45 9.97
C THR A 6 6.40 -3.75 10.25
N PRO A 7 7.29 -4.33 11.07
CA PRO A 7 8.65 -3.81 11.24
C PRO A 7 9.42 -3.68 9.93
N TYR A 8 9.17 -4.59 8.97
CA TYR A 8 9.73 -4.48 7.62
C TYR A 8 9.27 -3.20 6.90
N PHE A 9 7.99 -2.84 7.01
CA PHE A 9 7.49 -1.60 6.43
C PHE A 9 8.20 -0.38 7.04
N GLU A 10 8.28 -0.32 8.36
CA GLU A 10 8.85 0.82 9.07
C GLU A 10 10.36 0.96 8.85
N ASN A 11 11.10 -0.16 8.91
CA ASN A 11 12.56 -0.14 8.88
C ASN A 11 13.15 -0.21 7.46
N GLU A 12 12.46 -0.85 6.51
CA GLU A 12 12.96 -1.04 5.15
C GLU A 12 12.20 -0.23 4.11
N VAL A 13 10.86 -0.25 4.13
CA VAL A 13 10.06 0.41 3.09
C VAL A 13 10.16 1.92 3.20
N LEU A 14 9.92 2.48 4.40
CA LEU A 14 10.03 3.92 4.64
C LEU A 14 11.48 4.42 4.50
N ARG A 15 12.46 3.63 4.94
CA ARG A 15 13.88 3.96 4.77
C ARG A 15 14.28 4.09 3.29
N LYS A 16 13.83 3.16 2.44
CA LYS A 16 14.12 3.17 0.99
C LYS A 16 13.24 4.16 0.21
N ARG A 17 12.10 4.56 0.77
CA ARG A 17 11.12 5.47 0.14
C ARG A 17 10.72 6.56 1.15
N PRO A 18 11.63 7.49 1.49
CA PRO A 18 11.36 8.51 2.51
C PRO A 18 10.23 9.48 2.11
N TYR A 19 9.87 9.53 0.82
CA TYR A 19 8.72 10.29 0.32
C TYR A 19 7.37 9.62 0.64
N LEU A 20 7.35 8.32 0.94
CA LEU A 20 6.13 7.56 1.16
C LEU A 20 5.55 7.89 2.53
N LYS A 21 4.26 8.22 2.57
CA LYS A 21 3.52 8.53 3.79
C LYS A 21 2.61 7.38 4.19
N LYS A 22 2.51 7.10 5.50
CA LYS A 22 1.64 6.05 6.06
C LYS A 22 0.17 6.33 5.73
N GLU A 23 -0.21 7.60 5.76
CA GLU A 23 -1.56 8.11 5.48
C GLU A 23 -2.02 7.74 4.07
N TRP A 24 -1.13 7.84 3.07
CA TRP A 24 -1.46 7.44 1.70
C TRP A 24 -1.75 5.94 1.59
N CYS A 25 -1.01 5.12 2.33
CA CYS A 25 -1.26 3.67 2.34
C CYS A 25 -2.64 3.37 2.95
N ILE A 26 -2.98 4.07 4.04
CA ILE A 26 -4.28 3.96 4.70
C ILE A 26 -5.42 4.41 3.77
N GLU A 27 -5.25 5.53 3.05
CA GLU A 27 -6.24 6.02 2.09
C GLU A 27 -6.50 5.01 0.97
N VAL A 28 -5.45 4.39 0.42
CA VAL A 28 -5.57 3.33 -0.60
C VAL A 28 -6.33 2.12 -0.07
N LEU A 29 -6.12 1.71 1.19
CA LEU A 29 -6.87 0.63 1.81
C LEU A 29 -8.35 0.98 2.01
N LYS A 30 -8.66 2.24 2.33
CA LYS A 30 -10.03 2.71 2.55
C LYS A 30 -10.83 2.83 1.26
N ASN A 31 -10.19 3.32 0.19
CA ASN A 31 -10.82 3.57 -1.10
C ASN A 31 -10.00 2.96 -2.25
N PRO A 32 -9.87 1.63 -2.32
CA PRO A 32 -9.12 0.98 -3.37
C PRO A 32 -9.87 1.05 -4.71
N ILE A 33 -9.12 1.31 -5.78
CA ILE A 33 -9.58 1.18 -7.17
C ILE A 33 -9.61 -0.30 -7.58
N ARG A 34 -8.67 -1.10 -7.04
CA ARG A 34 -8.60 -2.55 -7.27
C ARG A 34 -8.09 -3.24 -6.01
N VAL A 35 -8.59 -4.45 -5.77
CA VAL A 35 -8.11 -5.36 -4.72
C VAL A 35 -7.87 -6.73 -5.35
N GLU A 36 -6.76 -7.37 -4.99
CA GLU A 36 -6.41 -8.70 -5.51
C GLU A 36 -5.75 -9.53 -4.42
N ALA A 37 -6.14 -10.79 -4.30
CA ALA A 37 -5.46 -11.76 -3.44
C ALA A 37 -4.20 -12.30 -4.13
N GLN A 38 -3.15 -12.56 -3.37
CA GLN A 38 -1.99 -13.34 -3.81
C GLN A 38 -1.98 -14.71 -3.14
N ASP A 39 -1.30 -15.68 -3.77
CA ASP A 39 -1.19 -17.06 -3.31
C ASP A 39 -0.41 -17.21 -1.98
N ASP A 40 0.28 -16.17 -1.51
CA ASP A 40 1.12 -16.14 -0.30
C ASP A 40 0.44 -15.47 0.91
N ASP A 41 -0.89 -15.54 1.00
CA ASP A 41 -1.70 -14.93 2.06
C ASP A 41 -1.57 -13.40 2.15
N ARG A 42 -1.24 -12.75 1.02
CA ARG A 42 -1.16 -11.29 0.91
C ARG A 42 -2.29 -10.74 0.07
N PHE A 43 -2.61 -9.48 0.30
CA PHE A 43 -3.55 -8.74 -0.51
C PHE A 43 -2.89 -7.49 -1.10
N ARG A 44 -3.15 -7.25 -2.38
CA ARG A 44 -2.72 -6.07 -3.10
C ARG A 44 -3.91 -5.12 -3.24
N PHE A 45 -3.69 -3.87 -2.84
CA PHE A 45 -4.63 -2.77 -2.97
C PHE A 45 -4.00 -1.72 -3.87
N TRP A 46 -4.76 -1.19 -4.82
CA TRP A 46 -4.34 -0.08 -5.66
C TRP A 46 -5.23 1.12 -5.40
N GLY A 47 -4.64 2.30 -5.33
CA GLY A 47 -5.40 3.54 -5.24
C GLY A 47 -4.59 4.71 -5.76
N LYS A 48 -5.29 5.73 -6.27
CA LYS A 48 -4.67 6.96 -6.75
C LYS A 48 -4.34 7.86 -5.56
N VAL A 49 -3.13 8.40 -5.53
CA VAL A 49 -2.67 9.32 -4.50
C VAL A 49 -2.36 10.67 -5.15
N GLU A 50 -3.26 11.64 -4.99
CA GLU A 50 -3.13 12.96 -5.61
C GLU A 50 -1.88 13.70 -5.12
N GLN A 51 -1.57 13.60 -3.82
CA GLN A 51 -0.39 14.19 -3.19
C GLN A 51 0.93 13.58 -3.69
N LEU A 52 0.86 12.44 -4.39
CA LEU A 52 2.00 11.80 -5.07
C LEU A 52 1.98 12.10 -6.59
N GLY A 53 1.40 13.24 -6.99
CA GLY A 53 1.26 13.65 -8.39
C GLY A 53 0.24 12.81 -9.15
N GLY A 54 -0.83 12.38 -8.48
CA GLY A 54 -1.89 11.57 -9.08
C GLY A 54 -1.46 10.16 -9.49
N ARG A 55 -0.35 9.66 -8.94
CA ARG A 55 0.17 8.31 -9.25
C ARG A 55 -0.65 7.22 -8.56
N ILE A 56 -0.65 6.04 -9.16
CA ILE A 56 -1.20 4.84 -8.54
C ILE A 56 -0.20 4.28 -7.53
N LEU A 57 -0.63 4.13 -6.29
CA LEU A 57 0.10 3.47 -5.23
C LEU A 57 -0.45 2.05 -5.06
N ARG A 58 0.44 1.06 -5.10
CA ARG A 58 0.13 -0.31 -4.71
C ARG A 58 0.54 -0.53 -3.26
N VAL A 59 -0.39 -0.96 -2.43
CA VAL A 59 -0.19 -1.30 -1.02
C VAL A 59 -0.42 -2.80 -0.85
N ILE A 60 0.50 -3.45 -0.14
CA ILE A 60 0.46 -4.87 0.14
C ILE A 60 0.20 -5.05 1.63
N THR A 61 -0.83 -5.80 1.97
CA THR A 61 -1.16 -6.19 3.34
C THR A 61 -0.97 -7.69 3.56
N LEU A 62 -0.93 -8.10 4.82
CA LEU A 62 -1.00 -9.51 5.22
C LEU A 62 -2.45 -10.02 5.10
N SER A 63 -2.68 -11.26 5.51
CA SER A 63 -3.98 -11.96 5.38
C SER A 63 -5.14 -11.26 6.10
N ASP A 64 -4.84 -10.48 7.13
CA ASP A 64 -5.82 -9.68 7.89
C ASP A 64 -6.32 -8.42 7.14
N LYS A 65 -5.81 -8.17 5.92
CA LYS A 65 -6.14 -7.04 5.04
C LYS A 65 -5.93 -5.65 5.64
N THR A 66 -5.33 -5.55 6.82
CA THR A 66 -5.24 -4.30 7.60
C THR A 66 -3.81 -4.01 8.06
N THR A 67 -2.96 -5.03 8.18
CA THR A 67 -1.54 -4.89 8.49
C THR A 67 -0.76 -4.66 7.20
N ILE A 68 -0.25 -3.44 7.03
CA ILE A 68 0.50 -3.01 5.85
C ILE A 68 1.93 -3.54 5.94
N HIS A 69 2.32 -4.31 4.92
CA HIS A 69 3.63 -4.92 4.80
C HIS A 69 4.54 -4.18 3.82
N ASN A 70 4.02 -3.71 2.68
CA ASN A 70 4.80 -3.00 1.68
C ASN A 70 3.95 -1.97 0.92
N ALA A 71 4.56 -0.94 0.34
CA ALA A 71 3.88 -0.04 -0.58
C ALA A 71 4.86 0.66 -1.52
N PHE A 72 4.43 0.90 -2.76
CA PHE A 72 5.24 1.58 -3.78
C PHE A 72 4.38 2.07 -4.95
N PRO A 73 4.82 3.12 -5.68
CA PRO A 73 4.15 3.56 -6.89
C PRO A 73 4.15 2.44 -7.95
N ASP A 74 2.99 2.10 -8.49
CA ASP A 74 2.84 1.08 -9.51
C ASP A 74 2.70 1.73 -10.89
N ARG A 75 3.82 1.82 -11.61
CA ARG A 75 3.87 2.39 -12.97
C ARG A 75 3.27 1.46 -14.03
N GLY A 76 3.08 0.18 -13.69
CA GLY A 76 2.53 -0.82 -14.60
C GLY A 76 1.04 -1.03 -14.44
N PHE A 77 0.39 -0.31 -13.52
CA PHE A 77 -1.05 -0.43 -13.31
C PHE A 77 -1.78 -0.03 -14.59
N LYS A 78 -2.60 -0.95 -15.09
CA LYS A 78 -3.55 -0.73 -16.16
C LYS A 78 -4.94 -0.85 -15.53
N PRO A 79 -5.79 0.20 -15.60
CA PRO A 79 -7.15 0.17 -15.08
C PRO A 79 -7.96 -1.01 -15.62
#